data_AF-A0A3N4IZJ0-F1
#
_entry.id   AF-A0A3N4IZJ0-F1
#
_cell.length_a   1.000
_cell.length_b   1.000
_cell.length_c   1.000
_cell.angle_alpha   90.00
_cell.angle_beta   90.00
_cell.angle_gamma   90.00
#
_symmetry.space_group_name_H-M   'P 1'
#
loop_
_entity.id
_entity.type
_entity.pdbx_description
1 polymer ?
#
loop_
_entity_poly.entity_id
_entity_poly.type
_entity_poly.pdbx_seq_one_letter_code
_entity_poly.pdbx_strand_id
1 'polypeptide(L)' 'MNQTSHGSGSADDKPQVLQWLSPLKPQERHQQICDKRHEGVGEGIFERDEFVKWRTEEYGAHPVIFCEGDP' A
#
# COMPACT_ATOMS: atom_id res chain seq x y z
N MET A 1 18.46 -29.26 32.30
CA MET A 1 18.53 -29.32 30.83
C MET A 1 17.25 -28.71 30.30
N ASN A 2 17.25 -27.40 30.03
CA ASN A 2 16.04 -26.72 29.54
C ASN A 2 16.11 -26.71 28.03
N GLN A 3 15.30 -27.57 27.40
CA GLN A 3 15.22 -27.66 25.95
C GLN A 3 14.55 -26.40 25.41
N THR A 4 15.34 -25.53 24.79
CA THR A 4 14.81 -24.42 23.96
C THR A 4 14.18 -25.05 22.73
N SER A 5 12.86 -25.24 22.77
CA SER A 5 12.08 -25.60 21.59
C SER A 5 12.20 -24.44 20.60
N HIS A 6 12.99 -24.65 19.55
CA HIS A 6 13.05 -23.74 18.43
C HIS A 6 11.74 -23.94 17.67
N GLY A 7 10.85 -22.95 17.75
CA GLY A 7 9.63 -22.92 16.96
C GLY A 7 10.00 -23.02 15.48
N SER A 8 9.80 -24.22 14.93
CA SER A 8 9.80 -24.46 13.50
C SER A 8 8.64 -23.66 12.93
N GLY A 9 8.92 -22.49 12.35
CA GLY A 9 7.91 -21.58 11.81
C GLY A 9 6.98 -22.31 10.86
N SER A 10 5.83 -22.72 11.39
CA SER A 10 4.80 -23.38 10.63
C SER A 10 3.96 -22.30 9.97
N ALA A 11 3.28 -22.65 8.88
CA ALA A 11 2.40 -21.71 8.17
C ALA A 11 1.29 -21.11 9.05
N ASP A 12 1.05 -21.68 10.24
CA ASP A 12 0.08 -21.19 11.24
C ASP A 12 0.49 -19.90 11.95
N ASP A 13 1.78 -19.53 11.94
CA ASP A 13 2.25 -18.28 12.57
C ASP A 13 1.96 -17.05 11.68
N LYS A 14 1.76 -17.25 10.37
CA LYS A 14 1.58 -16.15 9.41
C LYS A 14 0.36 -15.27 9.72
N PRO A 15 -0.84 -15.81 9.97
CA PRO A 15 -2.00 -14.97 10.31
C PRO A 15 -1.80 -14.14 11.58
N GLN A 16 -1.13 -14.70 12.58
CA GLN A 16 -0.86 -14.04 13.86
C GLN A 16 0.17 -12.92 13.70
N VAL A 17 1.23 -13.15 12.93
CA VAL A 17 2.21 -12.11 12.58
C VAL A 17 1.59 -11.01 11.74
N LEU A 18 0.73 -11.34 10.76
CA LEU A 18 0.03 -10.34 9.94
C LEU A 18 -0.95 -9.51 10.77
N GLN A 19 -1.69 -10.13 11.68
CA GLN A 19 -2.55 -9.41 12.62
C GLN A 19 -1.75 -8.51 13.56
N TRP A 20 -0.56 -8.94 13.99
CA TRP A 20 0.32 -8.10 14.81
C TRP A 20 0.90 -6.91 14.02
N LEU A 21 1.34 -7.14 12.78
CA LEU A 21 1.89 -6.09 11.90
C LEU A 21 0.81 -5.10 11.41
N SER A 22 -0.39 -5.61 11.17
CA SER A 22 -1.55 -4.82 10.75
C SER A 22 -2.80 -5.24 11.54
N PRO A 23 -2.98 -4.69 12.74
CA PRO A 23 -4.11 -5.04 13.60
C PRO A 23 -5.44 -4.50 13.07
N LEU A 24 -5.41 -3.44 12.26
CA LEU A 24 -6.59 -2.84 11.66
C LEU A 24 -7.02 -3.61 10.42
N LYS A 25 -8.33 -3.69 10.20
CA LYS A 25 -8.86 -4.12 8.92
C LYS A 25 -8.31 -3.19 7.82
N PRO A 26 -8.10 -3.69 6.59
CA PRO A 26 -7.51 -2.90 5.52
C PRO A 26 -8.17 -1.53 5.31
N GLN A 27 -9.50 -1.47 5.37
CA GLN A 27 -10.29 -0.25 5.25
C GLN A 27 -10.02 0.75 6.38
N GLU A 28 -9.96 0.28 7.63
CA GLU A 28 -9.69 1.12 8.81
C GLU A 28 -8.25 1.65 8.78
N ARG A 29 -7.30 0.82 8.33
CA ARG A 29 -5.90 1.21 8.11
C ARG A 29 -5.80 2.28 7.04
N HIS A 30 -6.49 2.11 5.91
CA HIS A 30 -6.52 3.07 4.82
C HIS A 30 -7.09 4.41 5.29
N GLN A 31 -8.23 4.40 5.98
CA GLN A 31 -8.84 5.61 6.52
C GLN A 31 -7.89 6.33 7.49
N GLN A 32 -7.25 5.60 8.41
CA GLN A 32 -6.29 6.20 9.34
C GLN A 32 -5.09 6.84 8.63
N ILE A 33 -4.61 6.25 7.53
CA ILE A 33 -3.53 6.83 6.71
C ILE A 33 -4.02 8.11 6.04
N CYS A 34 -5.24 8.11 5.49
CA CYS A 34 -5.87 9.30 4.91
C CYS A 34 -6.02 10.42 5.95
N ASP A 35 -6.51 10.11 7.15
CA ASP A 35 -6.73 11.09 8.22
C ASP A 35 -5.41 11.72 8.72
N LYS A 36 -4.32 10.96 8.69
CA LYS A 36 -2.98 11.44 9.07
C LYS A 36 -2.25 12.15 7.94
N ARG A 37 -2.73 12.05 6.71
CA ARG A 37 -2.06 12.62 5.55
C ARG A 37 -2.20 14.15 5.62
N HIS A 38 -1.08 14.84 5.58
CA HIS A 38 -1.10 16.30 5.52
C HIS A 38 -1.81 16.76 4.23
N GLU A 39 -2.55 17.85 4.32
CA GLU A 39 -3.21 18.47 3.16
C GLU A 39 -2.17 18.76 2.05
N GLY A 40 -2.55 18.54 0.80
CA GLY A 40 -1.66 18.72 -0.35
C GLY A 40 -0.70 17.56 -0.67
N VAL A 41 -0.61 16.53 0.19
CA VAL A 41 0.28 15.38 -0.08
C VAL A 41 -0.20 14.61 -1.31
N GLY A 42 0.61 14.68 -2.37
CA GLY A 42 0.38 14.00 -3.63
C GLY A 42 -0.28 14.88 -4.69
N GLU A 43 -0.72 16.09 -4.38
CA GLU A 43 -1.33 16.99 -5.39
C GLU A 43 -0.34 17.33 -6.50
N GLY A 44 0.89 17.69 -6.13
CA GLY A 44 1.93 18.09 -7.08
C GLY A 44 2.42 16.97 -8.01
N ILE A 45 2.05 15.69 -7.80
CA ILE A 45 2.46 14.62 -8.73
C ILE A 45 1.72 14.72 -10.06
N PHE A 46 0.46 15.17 -10.03
CA PHE A 46 -0.40 15.26 -11.21
C PHE A 46 -0.20 16.56 -11.99
N GLU A 47 0.50 17.52 -11.39
CA GLU A 47 0.85 18.81 -11.99
C GLU A 47 2.22 18.79 -12.67
N ARG A 48 3.01 17.73 -12.49
CA ARG A 48 4.32 17.62 -13.13
C ARG A 48 4.20 17.56 -14.65
N ASP A 49 5.07 18.28 -15.34
CA ASP A 49 5.09 18.34 -16.80
C ASP A 49 5.15 16.96 -17.46
N GLU A 50 5.87 15.99 -16.87
CA GLU A 50 5.95 14.63 -17.43
C GLU A 50 4.60 13.92 -17.34
N PHE A 51 3.88 14.09 -16.23
CA PHE A 51 2.57 13.50 -16.04
C PHE A 51 1.53 14.18 -16.93
N VAL A 52 1.57 15.51 -17.01
CA VAL A 52 0.69 16.31 -17.88
C VAL A 52 0.89 15.90 -19.33
N LYS A 53 2.13 15.86 -19.81
CA LYS A 53 2.47 15.42 -21.17
C LYS A 53 1.96 13.99 -21.44
N TRP A 54 2.24 13.05 -20.54
CA TRP A 54 1.80 11.67 -20.65
C TRP A 54 0.28 11.52 -20.73
N ARG A 55 -0.49 12.30 -19.95
CA ARG A 55 -1.97 12.21 -19.94
C ARG A 55 -2.65 12.96 -21.09
N THR A 56 -1.98 13.94 -21.72
CA THR A 56 -2.56 14.78 -22.78
C THR A 56 -2.06 14.46 -24.18
N GLU A 57 -1.02 13.62 -24.34
CA GLU A 57 -0.51 13.27 -25.66
C GLU A 57 -1.57 12.53 -26.49
N GLU A 58 -1.95 13.16 -27.61
CA GLU A 58 -3.09 12.81 -28.46
C GLU A 58 -2.84 11.59 -29.36
N TYR A 59 -1.64 10.98 -29.30
CA TYR A 59 -1.23 9.86 -30.15
C TYR A 59 -1.83 8.53 -29.67
N GLY A 60 -3.16 8.44 -29.64
CA GLY A 60 -3.94 7.18 -29.66
C GLY A 60 -3.81 6.24 -28.44
N ALA A 61 -2.95 6.54 -27.48
CA ALA A 61 -2.81 5.77 -26.26
C ALA A 61 -3.68 6.43 -25.18
N HIS A 62 -4.85 5.87 -24.89
CA HIS A 62 -5.59 6.19 -23.67
C HIS A 62 -4.74 5.76 -22.48
N PRO A 63 -4.05 6.68 -21.80
CA PRO A 63 -3.05 6.30 -20.82
C PRO A 63 -3.75 5.86 -19.53
N VAL A 64 -3.52 4.62 -19.10
CA VAL A 64 -4.13 4.03 -17.90
C VAL A 64 -3.06 3.83 -16.83
N ILE A 65 -3.33 4.31 -15.61
CA ILE A 65 -2.53 3.96 -14.43
C ILE A 65 -3.13 2.70 -13.82
N PHE A 66 -2.35 1.63 -13.76
CA PHE A 66 -2.69 0.46 -12.98
C PHE A 66 -2.08 0.61 -11.58
N CYS A 67 -2.94 0.74 -10.57
CA CYS A 67 -2.53 0.73 -9.17
C CYS A 67 -2.87 -0.63 -8.59
N GLU A 68 -1.87 -1.48 -8.39
CA GLU A 68 -2.04 -2.73 -7.66
C GLU A 68 -1.95 -2.47 -6.15
N GLY A 69 -2.91 -2.99 -5.41
CA GLY A 69 -2.88 -3.04 -3.95
C GLY A 69 -3.26 -4.44 -3.48
N ASP A 70 -2.54 -4.95 -2.49
CA ASP A 70 -2.93 -6.17 -1.78
C ASP A 70 -4.09 -5.80 -0.82
N PRO A 71 -5.29 -6.43 -0.95
CA PRO A 71 -6.49 -6.06 -0.20
C PRO A 71 -6.37 -6.23 1.33
#